data_AF-W2EPP7-F1
#
_entry.id   AF-W2EPP7-F1
#
_cell.length_a   1.000
_cell.length_b   1.000
_cell.length_c   1.000
_cell.angle_alpha   90.00
_cell.angle_beta   90.00
_cell.angle_gamma   90.00
#
_symmetry.space_group_name_H-M   'P 1'
#
loop_
_entity.id
_entity.type
_entity.pdbx_description
1 polymer ?
#
loop_
_entity_poly.entity_id
_entity_poly.type
_entity_poly.pdbx_seq_one_letter_code
_entity_poly.pdbx_strand_id
1 'polypeptide(L)'
;MGVAVAIGGLVWLLFELLKTAWAVGWNMFPSMPGGDGDLIQLTEEPGLAGYLTVTMITECPGGNIRWWKAAEVYNSSGQEVGPRYGAWVKDDEHVRTVHIPNGTPDEMKGWFLVLKKAKAFGVHTSMYSIFDLSSKADRHITFTWQKDAPGQ
;
A
#
# COMPACT_ATOMS: atom_id res chain seq x y z
N MET A 1 -31.47 0.91 -27.81
CA MET A 1 -31.45 1.75 -26.59
C MET A 1 -31.84 0.85 -25.43
N GLY A 2 -31.10 0.65 -24.35
CA GLY A 2 -29.76 1.11 -23.98
C GLY A 2 -29.28 0.19 -22.86
N VAL A 3 -27.99 -0.16 -22.87
CA VAL A 3 -27.34 -0.79 -21.72
C VAL A 3 -26.44 0.28 -21.15
N ALA A 4 -26.88 0.89 -20.06
CA ALA A 4 -26.06 1.77 -19.27
C ALA A 4 -26.12 1.32 -17.81
N VAL A 5 -24.95 1.40 -17.18
CA VAL A 5 -24.71 1.37 -15.73
C VAL A 5 -24.50 -0.01 -15.11
N ALA A 6 -23.38 -0.65 -15.47
CA ALA A 6 -22.68 -1.62 -14.62
C ALA A 6 -21.31 -1.08 -14.13
N ILE A 7 -21.13 0.25 -14.11
CA ILE A 7 -19.87 0.90 -13.69
C ILE A 7 -19.99 1.47 -12.25
N GLY A 8 -21.20 1.84 -11.81
CA GLY A 8 -21.42 2.46 -10.49
C GLY A 8 -21.24 1.51 -9.30
N GLY A 9 -21.52 0.21 -9.46
CA GLY A 9 -21.43 -0.77 -8.37
C GLY A 9 -19.99 -1.09 -7.94
N LEU A 10 -19.06 -1.14 -8.90
CA LEU A 10 -17.65 -1.41 -8.62
C LEU A 10 -16.99 -0.24 -7.89
N VAL A 11 -17.31 1.00 -8.31
CA VAL A 11 -16.81 2.23 -7.67
C VAL A 11 -17.38 2.40 -6.26
N TRP A 12 -18.64 2.02 -6.02
CA TRP A 12 -19.24 2.05 -4.68
C TRP A 12 -18.62 1.02 -3.73
N LEU A 13 -18.39 -0.22 -4.18
CA LEU A 13 -17.73 -1.24 -3.36
C LEU A 13 -16.26 -0.89 -3.06
N LEU A 14 -15.56 -0.28 -4.04
CA LEU A 14 -14.25 0.33 -3.82
C LEU A 14 -14.33 1.44 -2.76
N PHE A 15 -15.35 2.29 -2.82
CA PHE A 15 -15.59 3.34 -1.82
C PHE A 15 -15.86 2.78 -0.41
N GLU A 16 -16.62 1.69 -0.25
CA GLU A 16 -16.88 1.07 1.06
C GLU A 16 -15.61 0.43 1.67
N LEU A 17 -14.75 -0.17 0.85
CA LEU A 17 -13.43 -0.68 1.28
C LEU A 17 -12.42 0.46 1.56
N LEU A 18 -12.58 1.62 0.91
CA LEU A 18 -11.76 2.82 1.09
C LEU A 18 -12.20 3.70 2.29
N LYS A 19 -13.39 3.50 2.86
CA LYS A 19 -13.91 4.34 3.96
C LYS A 19 -13.06 4.34 5.24
N THR A 20 -12.05 3.48 5.37
CA THR A 20 -11.11 3.49 6.51
C THR A 20 -9.69 3.93 6.16
N ALA A 21 -9.32 3.96 4.87
CA ALA A 21 -7.96 4.28 4.45
C ALA A 21 -7.85 5.76 4.04
N TRP A 22 -6.84 6.44 4.56
CA TRP A 22 -6.55 7.81 4.17
C TRP A 22 -5.93 7.84 2.77
N ALA A 23 -6.47 8.66 1.88
CA ALA A 23 -5.81 8.97 0.63
C ALA A 23 -4.55 9.79 0.91
N VAL A 24 -3.39 9.28 0.48
CA VAL A 24 -2.09 9.91 0.73
C VAL A 24 -1.33 10.12 -0.58
N GLY A 25 -0.63 11.25 -0.67
CA GLY A 25 0.31 11.53 -1.76
C GLY A 25 1.70 11.02 -1.42
N TRP A 26 2.50 10.74 -2.45
CA TRP A 26 3.92 10.36 -2.31
C TRP A 26 4.76 11.38 -1.53
N ASN A 27 4.34 12.65 -1.51
CA ASN A 27 5.00 13.73 -0.79
C ASN A 27 4.60 13.86 0.69
N MET A 28 3.70 13.01 1.18
CA MET A 28 3.25 13.06 2.59
C MET A 28 4.18 12.30 3.54
N PHE A 29 5.03 11.41 3.03
CA PHE A 29 5.99 10.69 3.86
C PHE A 29 7.07 11.64 4.41
N PRO A 30 7.49 11.50 5.69
CA PRO A 30 7.16 10.38 6.56
C PRO A 30 5.92 10.55 7.45
N SER A 31 5.23 11.69 7.34
CA SER A 31 4.13 12.09 8.24
C SER A 31 2.77 11.65 7.71
N MET A 32 2.24 10.57 8.27
CA MET A 32 0.96 10.02 7.82
C MET A 32 -0.24 10.76 8.45
N PRO A 33 -1.30 11.05 7.66
CA PRO A 33 -2.54 11.60 8.21
C PRO A 33 -3.31 10.54 9.03
N GLY A 34 -4.29 10.98 9.82
CA GLY A 34 -5.23 10.06 10.47
C GLY A 34 -5.06 9.80 11.95
N GLY A 35 -4.19 10.55 12.64
CA GLY A 35 -4.14 10.58 14.11
C GLY A 35 -3.50 9.36 14.79
N ASP A 36 -3.23 8.28 14.06
CA ASP A 36 -2.56 7.08 14.59
C ASP A 36 -1.06 7.32 14.88
N GLY A 37 -0.45 8.39 14.36
CA GLY A 37 0.94 8.74 14.68
C GLY A 37 1.98 7.76 14.14
N ASP A 38 1.63 7.02 13.09
CA ASP A 38 2.57 6.18 12.35
C ASP A 38 3.64 7.06 11.69
N LEU A 39 4.89 6.60 11.77
CA LEU A 39 6.02 7.21 11.07
C LEU A 39 6.53 6.20 10.05
N ILE A 40 6.33 6.51 8.77
CA ILE A 40 6.72 5.63 7.67
C ILE A 40 7.72 6.37 6.81
N GLN A 41 8.96 5.93 6.75
CA GLN A 41 9.92 6.49 5.82
C GLN A 41 9.73 5.85 4.44
N LEU A 42 9.78 6.68 3.40
CA LEU A 42 9.76 6.24 2.01
C LEU A 42 11.14 6.48 1.41
N THR A 43 11.69 5.46 0.77
CA THR A 43 12.82 5.62 -0.15
C THR A 43 12.47 5.03 -1.50
N GLU A 44 13.10 5.59 -2.53
CA GLU A 44 12.84 5.22 -3.91
C GLU A 44 14.15 5.19 -4.70
N GLU A 45 14.38 4.09 -5.39
CA GLU A 45 15.55 3.89 -6.22
C GLU A 45 15.18 3.22 -7.56
N PRO A 46 16.07 3.22 -8.56
CA PRO A 46 15.86 2.44 -9.78
C PRO A 46 15.61 0.96 -9.44
N GLY A 47 14.57 0.38 -10.02
CA GLY A 47 14.17 -1.01 -9.81
C GLY A 47 14.46 -1.90 -11.02
N LEU A 48 13.74 -3.02 -11.06
CA LEU A 48 13.82 -3.98 -12.15
C LEU A 48 12.88 -3.57 -13.29
N ALA A 49 13.38 -3.56 -14.53
CA ALA A 49 12.56 -3.27 -15.71
C ALA A 49 11.40 -4.26 -15.86
N GLY A 50 10.20 -3.75 -16.12
CA GLY A 50 8.94 -4.49 -16.19
C GLY A 50 8.29 -4.74 -14.81
N TYR A 51 8.85 -4.22 -13.72
CA TYR A 51 8.33 -4.45 -12.37
C TYR A 51 8.31 -3.18 -11.51
N LEU A 52 7.23 -3.02 -10.77
CA LEU A 52 7.24 -2.22 -9.54
C LEU A 52 7.72 -3.13 -8.40
N THR A 53 8.86 -2.81 -7.80
CA THR A 53 9.34 -3.52 -6.61
C THR A 53 8.87 -2.77 -5.38
N VAL A 54 8.25 -3.48 -4.44
CA VAL A 54 7.82 -2.93 -3.15
C VAL A 54 8.49 -3.70 -2.03
N THR A 55 9.24 -3.00 -1.19
CA THR A 55 9.80 -3.53 0.03
C THR A 55 9.13 -2.91 1.25
N MET A 56 8.76 -3.76 2.19
CA MET A 56 8.31 -3.37 3.53
C MET A 56 9.40 -3.70 4.54
N ILE A 57 9.79 -2.72 5.34
CA ILE A 57 10.73 -2.88 6.45
C ILE A 57 10.01 -2.49 7.75
N THR A 58 10.10 -3.35 8.75
CA THR A 58 9.56 -3.14 10.11
C THR A 58 10.61 -3.29 11.20
N GLU A 59 11.83 -3.72 10.84
CA GLU A 59 12.96 -3.68 11.75
C GLU A 59 13.46 -2.23 11.87
N CYS A 60 13.22 -1.62 13.02
CA CYS A 60 13.78 -0.31 13.32
C CYS A 60 14.40 -0.37 14.73
N PRO A 61 15.69 -0.06 14.90
CA PRO A 61 16.32 -0.01 16.22
C PRO A 61 15.55 0.92 17.16
N GLY A 62 15.00 0.38 18.25
CA GLY A 62 14.14 1.12 19.20
C GLY A 62 12.69 1.33 18.75
N GLY A 63 12.30 0.84 17.57
CA GLY A 63 10.94 0.85 17.05
C GLY A 63 10.08 -0.22 17.72
N ASN A 64 8.97 0.18 18.34
CA ASN A 64 8.00 -0.73 18.94
C ASN A 64 6.95 -1.16 17.90
N ILE A 65 7.39 -1.85 16.84
CA ILE A 65 6.49 -2.34 15.79
C ILE A 65 5.83 -3.63 16.27
N ARG A 66 4.53 -3.58 16.55
CA ARG A 66 3.78 -4.70 17.17
C ARG A 66 2.82 -5.38 16.21
N TRP A 67 2.50 -4.71 15.12
CA TRP A 67 1.41 -5.10 14.24
C TRP A 67 1.93 -5.52 12.88
N TRP A 68 1.26 -6.51 12.30
CA TRP A 68 1.54 -6.98 10.95
C TRP A 68 1.38 -5.81 9.98
N LYS A 69 2.26 -5.71 9.00
CA LYS A 69 2.18 -4.71 7.94
C LYS A 69 2.08 -5.42 6.59
N ALA A 70 1.31 -4.84 5.69
CA ALA A 70 1.24 -5.31 4.32
C ALA A 70 1.21 -4.14 3.33
N ALA A 71 1.80 -4.35 2.16
CA ALA A 71 1.57 -3.53 0.99
C ALA A 71 0.94 -4.39 -0.12
N GLU A 72 -0.15 -3.89 -0.68
CA GLU A 72 -0.88 -4.52 -1.78
C GLU A 72 -1.09 -3.50 -2.89
N VAL A 73 -1.03 -3.93 -4.14
CA VAL A 73 -1.26 -3.06 -5.30
C VAL A 73 -2.53 -3.50 -5.99
N TYR A 74 -3.30 -2.51 -6.43
CA TYR A 74 -4.56 -2.69 -7.13
C TYR A 74 -4.51 -1.91 -8.44
N ASN A 75 -5.08 -2.49 -9.49
CA ASN A 75 -5.25 -1.78 -10.75
C ASN A 75 -6.45 -0.81 -10.69
N SER A 76 -6.69 -0.09 -11.79
CA SER A 76 -7.79 0.87 -11.89
C SER A 76 -9.19 0.25 -11.82
N SER A 77 -9.33 -1.07 -12.01
CA SER A 77 -10.59 -1.80 -11.77
C SER A 77 -10.74 -2.30 -10.33
N GLY A 78 -9.76 -2.04 -9.45
CA GLY A 78 -9.77 -2.50 -8.06
C GLY A 78 -9.42 -3.98 -7.90
N GLN A 79 -8.86 -4.62 -8.93
CA GLN A 79 -8.32 -5.97 -8.83
C GLN A 79 -6.89 -5.90 -8.29
N GLU A 80 -6.59 -6.74 -7.29
CA GLU A 80 -5.24 -6.91 -6.76
C GLU A 80 -4.28 -7.40 -7.86
N VAL A 81 -3.11 -6.78 -7.94
CA VAL A 81 -2.04 -7.09 -8.91
C VAL A 81 -0.83 -7.61 -8.14
N GLY A 82 -0.30 -8.74 -8.59
CA GLY A 82 0.88 -9.37 -7.99
C GLY A 82 0.51 -10.55 -7.08
N PRO A 83 1.44 -10.97 -6.19
CA PRO A 83 1.21 -12.09 -5.29
C PRO A 83 0.03 -11.81 -4.36
N ARG A 84 -0.85 -12.83 -4.18
CA ARG A 84 -2.09 -12.82 -3.37
C ARG A 84 -1.94 -12.44 -1.89
N TYR A 85 -0.71 -12.17 -1.46
CA TYR A 85 -0.34 -11.84 -0.09
C TYR A 85 0.73 -10.75 -0.07
N GLY A 86 0.76 -9.83 -1.04
CA GLY A 86 1.64 -8.64 -1.07
C GLY A 86 3.03 -8.74 -0.40
N ALA A 87 3.53 -7.61 0.11
CA ALA A 87 4.71 -7.58 0.99
C ALA A 87 4.25 -7.60 2.45
N TRP A 88 4.05 -8.78 3.03
CA TRP A 88 3.60 -8.98 4.41
C TRP A 88 4.75 -9.26 5.36
N VAL A 89 4.83 -8.52 6.46
CA VAL A 89 5.87 -8.70 7.49
C VAL A 89 5.24 -8.92 8.86
N LYS A 90 5.72 -9.95 9.56
CA LYS A 90 5.24 -10.43 10.87
C LYS A 90 6.38 -11.08 11.64
N ASP A 91 6.34 -10.94 12.97
CA ASP A 91 7.21 -11.66 13.91
C ASP A 91 8.69 -11.48 13.48
N ASP A 92 9.42 -12.57 13.26
CA ASP A 92 10.85 -12.58 12.91
C ASP A 92 11.12 -12.15 11.45
N GLU A 93 10.09 -12.07 10.59
CA GLU A 93 10.22 -11.57 9.22
C GLU A 93 9.98 -10.06 9.20
N HIS A 94 11.06 -9.30 9.38
CA HIS A 94 10.99 -7.85 9.48
C HIS A 94 11.15 -7.12 8.13
N VAL A 95 11.57 -7.83 7.09
CA VAL A 95 11.77 -7.28 5.75
C VAL A 95 11.13 -8.20 4.73
N ARG A 96 10.31 -7.66 3.83
CA ARG A 96 9.80 -8.41 2.69
C ARG A 96 9.74 -7.57 1.44
N THR A 97 10.17 -8.17 0.34
CA THR A 97 10.17 -7.56 -0.99
C THR A 97 9.26 -8.35 -1.92
N VAL A 98 8.47 -7.64 -2.72
CA VAL A 98 7.69 -8.22 -3.82
C VAL A 98 7.96 -7.49 -5.12
N HIS A 99 7.93 -8.25 -6.20
CA HIS A 99 7.99 -7.73 -7.56
C HIS A 99 6.60 -7.84 -8.18
N ILE A 100 6.06 -6.71 -8.58
CA ILE A 100 4.71 -6.59 -9.12
C ILE A 100 4.89 -6.25 -10.59
N PRO A 101 4.46 -7.12 -11.52
CA PRO A 101 4.52 -6.80 -12.94
C PRO A 101 3.84 -5.47 -13.18
N ASN A 102 4.57 -4.53 -13.77
CA ASN A 102 4.00 -3.25 -14.10
C ASN A 102 3.45 -3.27 -15.53
N GLY A 103 2.43 -2.44 -15.76
CA GLY A 103 1.98 -2.13 -17.12
C GLY A 103 2.79 -0.98 -17.70
N THR A 104 2.40 -0.55 -18.89
CA THR A 104 2.83 0.76 -19.41
C THR A 104 2.45 1.88 -18.43
N PRO A 105 3.16 3.03 -18.46
CA PRO A 105 2.82 4.16 -17.59
C PRO A 105 1.36 4.60 -17.71
N ASP A 106 0.76 4.48 -18.90
CA ASP A 106 -0.66 4.78 -19.12
C ASP A 106 -1.60 3.77 -18.47
N GLU A 107 -1.29 2.47 -18.50
CA GLU A 107 -2.08 1.44 -17.81
C GLU A 107 -2.01 1.60 -16.29
N MET A 108 -0.86 2.03 -15.77
CA MET A 108 -0.65 2.28 -14.35
C MET A 108 -1.34 3.57 -13.85
N LYS A 109 -1.87 4.41 -14.73
CA LYS A 109 -2.70 5.55 -14.32
C LYS A 109 -3.97 5.03 -13.66
N GLY A 110 -4.18 5.41 -12.41
CA GLY A 110 -5.29 4.93 -11.59
C GLY A 110 -5.03 3.61 -10.86
N TRP A 111 -3.86 2.99 -11.02
CA TRP A 111 -3.41 1.98 -10.05
C TRP A 111 -3.13 2.66 -8.72
N PHE A 112 -3.28 1.91 -7.63
CA PHE A 112 -3.04 2.41 -6.29
C PHE A 112 -2.42 1.33 -5.40
N LEU A 113 -1.60 1.78 -4.45
CA LEU A 113 -1.00 0.94 -3.42
C LEU A 113 -1.76 1.16 -2.11
N VAL A 114 -2.07 0.08 -1.41
CA VAL A 114 -2.69 0.11 -0.08
C VAL A 114 -1.68 -0.39 0.93
N LEU A 115 -1.34 0.48 1.88
CA LEU A 115 -0.62 0.10 3.09
C LEU A 115 -1.65 -0.34 4.14
N LYS A 116 -1.46 -1.55 4.66
CA LYS A 116 -2.31 -2.16 5.69
C LYS A 116 -1.53 -2.40 6.96
N LYS A 117 -2.26 -2.39 8.06
CA LYS A 117 -1.76 -2.69 9.41
C LYS A 117 -2.79 -3.55 10.15
N ALA A 118 -2.34 -4.56 10.87
CA ALA A 118 -3.20 -5.26 11.81
C ALA A 118 -3.59 -4.32 12.98
N LYS A 119 -4.87 -4.28 13.35
CA LYS A 119 -5.34 -3.59 14.57
C LYS A 119 -5.80 -4.62 15.60
N ALA A 120 -6.53 -4.17 16.64
CA ALA A 120 -7.07 -5.02 17.69
C ALA A 120 -7.68 -6.31 17.12
N PHE A 121 -7.38 -7.44 17.77
CA PHE A 121 -7.78 -8.79 17.35
C PHE A 121 -7.16 -9.28 16.02
N GLY A 122 -6.08 -8.65 15.52
CA GLY A 122 -5.34 -9.14 14.36
C GLY A 122 -5.99 -8.86 13.00
N VAL A 123 -7.03 -8.02 12.98
CA VAL A 123 -7.75 -7.68 11.74
C VAL A 123 -6.91 -6.71 10.91
N HIS A 124 -6.59 -7.12 9.67
CA HIS A 124 -5.86 -6.27 8.72
C HIS A 124 -6.76 -5.13 8.25
N THR A 125 -6.38 -3.92 8.61
CA THR A 125 -7.11 -2.70 8.26
C THR A 125 -6.33 -1.93 7.21
N SER A 126 -7.00 -1.51 6.15
CA SER A 126 -6.45 -0.57 5.17
C SER A 126 -6.24 0.79 5.83
N MET A 127 -5.00 1.26 5.86
CA MET A 127 -4.60 2.49 6.54
C MET A 127 -4.42 3.64 5.57
N TYR A 128 -3.67 3.39 4.48
CA TYR A 128 -3.26 4.43 3.55
C TYR A 128 -3.40 3.93 2.12
N SER A 129 -4.05 4.73 1.29
CA SER A 129 -4.18 4.49 -0.14
C SER A 129 -3.36 5.53 -0.90
N ILE A 130 -2.33 5.07 -1.61
CA ILE A 130 -1.43 5.89 -2.42
C ILE A 130 -1.81 5.72 -3.88
N PHE A 131 -2.31 6.78 -4.49
CA PHE A 131 -2.80 6.75 -5.87
C PHE A 131 -1.72 7.11 -6.88
N ASP A 132 -2.00 6.74 -8.12
CA ASP A 132 -1.17 7.05 -9.29
C ASP A 132 0.24 6.46 -9.20
N LEU A 133 0.32 5.17 -9.54
CA LEU A 133 1.59 4.44 -9.62
C LEU A 133 2.30 4.64 -10.97
N SER A 134 1.79 5.47 -11.89
CA SER A 134 2.38 5.63 -13.22
C SER A 134 3.81 6.16 -13.19
N SER A 135 4.11 7.05 -12.25
CA SER A 135 5.46 7.56 -11.98
C SER A 135 6.38 6.55 -11.31
N LYS A 136 5.88 5.35 -10.98
CA LYS A 136 6.57 4.30 -10.23
C LYS A 136 6.82 3.04 -11.03
N ALA A 137 6.56 3.07 -12.34
CA ALA A 137 7.03 2.02 -13.25
C ALA A 137 8.57 1.87 -13.13
N ASP A 138 9.04 0.63 -13.06
CA ASP A 138 10.44 0.25 -12.94
C ASP A 138 11.17 0.83 -11.72
N ARG A 139 10.42 1.20 -10.67
CA ARG A 139 10.97 1.72 -9.41
C ARG A 139 10.97 0.64 -8.34
N HIS A 140 11.95 0.74 -7.46
CA HIS A 140 11.96 0.05 -6.18
C HIS A 140 11.58 1.04 -5.10
N ILE A 141 10.42 0.81 -4.52
CA ILE A 141 9.87 1.59 -3.42
C ILE A 141 10.07 0.82 -2.13
N THR A 142 10.70 1.45 -1.15
CA THR A 142 10.84 0.87 0.19
C THR A 142 10.08 1.72 1.20
N PHE A 143 9.16 1.08 1.92
CA PHE A 143 8.47 1.65 3.07
C PHE A 143 9.07 1.10 4.35
N THR A 144 9.65 1.96 5.17
CA THR A 144 10.19 1.61 6.48
C THR A 144 9.27 2.15 7.57
N TRP A 145 8.57 1.25 8.26
CA TRP A 145 7.72 1.59 9.39
C TRP A 145 8.58 1.77 10.64
N GLN A 146 8.84 3.01 11.01
CA GLN A 146 9.75 3.34 12.13
C GLN A 146 9.02 3.40 13.48
N LYS A 147 7.73 3.75 13.45
CA LYS A 147 6.92 3.89 14.66
C LYS A 147 5.48 3.45 14.40
N ASP A 148 4.97 2.64 15.33
CA ASP A 148 3.54 2.37 15.46
C ASP A 148 2.90 3.37 16.46
N ALA A 149 1.61 3.66 16.25
CA ALA A 149 0.75 4.15 17.32
C ALA A 149 0.95 3.37 18.64
N PRO A 150 0.98 4.02 19.82
CA PRO A 150 0.77 3.28 21.06
C PRO A 150 -0.62 2.65 20.98
N GLY A 151 -0.68 1.31 21.05
CA GLY A 151 -1.96 0.61 21.10
C GLY A 151 -2.77 1.14 22.28
N GLN A 152 -4.00 1.58 22.02
CA GLN A 152 -5.00 1.75 23.07
C GLN A 152 -5.40 0.38 23.61
#